data_AF-A0A382WXL3-F1
#
_entry.id   AF-A0A382WXL3-F1
#
_cell.length_a   1.000
_cell.length_b   1.000
_cell.length_c   1.000
_cell.angle_alpha   90.00
_cell.angle_beta   90.00
_cell.angle_gamma   90.00
#
_symmetry.space_group_name_H-M   'P 1'
#
loop_
_entity.id
_entity.type
_entity.pdbx_description
1 polymer ?
#
loop_
_entity_poly.entity_id
_entity_poly.type
_entity_poly.pdbx_seq_one_letter_code
_entity_poly.pdbx_strand_id
1 'polypeptide(L)'
;MGLLVRQIGYQNRVFRRVPISAFFTLAFPLMFLLLFGAIFNEVSIGGGLEVDAAQFYAPGLAVFTAALATYTNIGISTAIARDE
;
A
#
# COMPACT_ATOMS: atom_id res chain seq x y z
N MET A 1 4.79 3.45 -26.70
CA MET A 1 4.29 2.52 -25.66
C MET A 1 5.29 1.44 -25.22
N GLY A 2 6.10 0.85 -26.10
CA GLY A 2 7.04 -0.24 -25.72
C GLY A 2 8.05 0.11 -24.62
N LEU A 3 8.56 1.36 -24.61
CA LEU A 3 9.47 1.84 -23.55
C LEU A 3 8.78 1.94 -22.18
N LEU A 4 7.53 2.41 -22.13
CA LEU A 4 6.77 2.54 -20.88
C LEU A 4 6.51 1.18 -20.24
N VAL A 5 6.06 0.19 -21.03
CA VAL A 5 5.82 -1.18 -20.53
C VAL A 5 7.10 -1.78 -19.98
N ARG A 6 8.23 -1.58 -20.68
CA ARG A 6 9.54 -2.07 -20.23
C ARG A 6 10.00 -1.39 -18.94
N GLN A 7 9.76 -0.08 -18.80
CA GLN A 7 10.07 0.67 -17.59
C GLN A 7 9.24 0.20 -16.39
N ILE A 8 7.93 -0.01 -16.58
CA ILE A 8 7.04 -0.54 -15.53
C ILE A 8 7.54 -1.91 -15.07
N GLY A 9 7.89 -2.80 -16.01
CA GLY A 9 8.43 -4.11 -15.69
C GLY A 9 9.74 -4.05 -14.91
N TYR A 10 10.65 -3.14 -15.30
CA TYR A 10 11.92 -2.93 -14.59
C TYR A 10 11.69 -2.42 -13.16
N GLN A 11 10.86 -1.39 -12.99
CA GLN A 11 10.56 -0.82 -11.67
C GLN A 11 9.91 -1.84 -10.74
N ASN A 12 8.97 -2.65 -11.24
CA ASN A 12 8.37 -3.72 -10.44
C ASN A 12 9.39 -4.79 -10.03
N ARG A 13 10.37 -5.08 -10.90
CA ARG A 13 11.47 -6.01 -10.57
C ARG A 13 12.39 -5.43 -9.50
N VAL A 14 12.72 -4.14 -9.58
CA VAL A 14 13.52 -3.45 -8.55
C VAL A 14 12.76 -3.39 -7.23
N PHE A 15 11.49 -2.99 -7.25
CA PHE A 15 10.62 -2.96 -6.06
C PHE A 15 10.61 -4.30 -5.32
N ARG A 16 10.45 -5.41 -6.03
CA ARG A 16 10.50 -6.77 -5.43
C ARG A 16 11.88 -7.16 -4.88
N ARG A 17 12.95 -6.52 -5.34
CA ARG A 17 14.33 -6.76 -4.87
C ARG A 17 14.73 -5.91 -3.66
N VAL A 18 13.96 -4.87 -3.34
CA VAL A 18 14.17 -4.02 -2.16
C VAL A 18 13.14 -4.45 -1.09
N PRO A 19 13.45 -5.47 -0.26
CA PRO A 19 12.47 -6.12 0.62
C PRO A 19 11.85 -5.15 1.64
N ILE A 20 12.63 -4.18 2.12
CA ILE A 20 12.15 -3.15 3.06
C ILE A 20 11.08 -2.27 2.42
N SER A 21 11.30 -1.77 1.19
CA SER A 21 10.30 -0.95 0.48
C SER A 21 9.04 -1.76 0.20
N ALA A 22 9.19 -3.02 -0.24
CA ALA A 22 8.05 -3.90 -0.51
C ALA A 22 7.21 -4.19 0.75
N PHE A 23 7.86 -4.41 1.90
CA PHE A 23 7.17 -4.66 3.17
C PHE A 23 6.35 -3.45 3.62
N PHE A 24 6.97 -2.27 3.74
CA PHE A 24 6.27 -1.06 4.20
C PHE A 24 5.19 -0.59 3.21
N THR A 25 5.37 -0.87 1.92
CA THR A 25 4.38 -0.51 0.90
C THR A 25 3.17 -1.44 0.90
N LEU A 26 3.34 -2.75 1.08
CA LEU A 26 2.23 -3.72 0.91
C LEU A 26 1.83 -4.43 2.20
N ALA A 27 2.80 -4.98 2.93
CA ALA A 27 2.50 -5.77 4.12
C ALA A 27 1.95 -4.90 5.26
N PHE A 28 2.51 -3.70 5.43
CA PHE A 28 2.09 -2.80 6.49
C PHE A 28 0.61 -2.34 6.38
N PRO A 29 0.12 -1.87 5.21
CA PRO A 29 -1.31 -1.59 5.05
C PRO A 29 -2.21 -2.81 5.20
N LEU A 30 -1.79 -3.98 4.73
CA LEU A 30 -2.55 -5.22 4.88
C LEU A 30 -2.66 -5.67 6.34
N MET A 31 -1.60 -5.47 7.14
CA MET A 31 -1.65 -5.73 8.58
C MET A 31 -2.69 -4.85 9.28
N PHE A 32 -2.80 -3.57 8.90
CA PHE A 32 -3.87 -2.72 9.44
C PHE A 32 -5.26 -3.19 9.04
N LEU A 33 -5.45 -3.60 7.79
CA LEU A 33 -6.73 -4.13 7.34
C LEU A 33 -7.13 -5.38 8.16
N LEU A 34 -6.17 -6.28 8.38
CA LEU A 34 -6.37 -7.50 9.17
C LEU A 34 -6.64 -7.17 10.64
N LEU A 35 -5.91 -6.21 11.22
CA LEU A 35 -6.15 -5.71 12.57
C LEU A 35 -7.54 -5.09 12.70
N PHE A 36 -7.97 -4.27 11.74
CA PHE A 36 -9.28 -3.64 11.79
C PHE A 36 -10.41 -4.66 11.66
N GLY A 37 -10.29 -5.65 10.78
CA GLY A 37 -11.25 -6.75 10.71
C GLY A 37 -11.26 -7.66 11.96
N ALA A 38 -10.14 -7.74 12.69
CA ALA A 38 -10.06 -8.52 13.93
C ALA A 38 -10.55 -7.76 15.17
N ILE A 39 -10.37 -6.44 15.21
CA ILE A 39 -10.72 -5.58 16.35
C ILE A 39 -12.17 -5.08 16.23
N PHE A 40 -12.60 -4.76 15.01
CA PHE A 40 -13.93 -4.24 14.73
C PHE A 40 -14.72 -5.31 13.97
N ASN A 41 -15.90 -5.68 14.50
CA ASN A 41 -16.79 -6.65 13.86
C ASN A 41 -17.56 -5.97 12.72
N GLU A 42 -18.47 -5.06 13.09
CA GLU A 42 -19.35 -4.35 12.15
C GLU A 42 -19.25 -2.84 12.37
N VAL A 43 -19.33 -2.10 11.26
CA VAL A 43 -19.35 -0.64 11.23
C VAL A 43 -20.74 -0.20 10.78
N SER A 44 -21.43 0.54 11.64
CA SER A 44 -22.71 1.17 11.27
C SER A 44 -22.48 2.32 10.31
N ILE A 45 -23.10 2.26 9.14
CA ILE A 45 -23.01 3.30 8.09
C ILE A 45 -24.26 4.19 8.03
N GLY A 46 -25.12 4.10 9.04
CA GLY A 46 -26.40 4.79 9.11
C GLY A 46 -27.52 4.05 8.38
N GLY A 47 -28.77 4.47 8.64
CA GLY A 47 -29.96 3.83 8.04
C GLY A 47 -30.23 2.40 8.51
N GLY A 48 -29.64 1.97 9.64
CA GLY A 48 -29.77 0.60 10.14
C GLY A 48 -28.91 -0.42 9.38
N LEU A 49 -28.01 0.03 8.50
CA LEU A 49 -27.10 -0.82 7.76
C LEU A 49 -25.76 -0.95 8.48
N GLU A 50 -25.23 -2.16 8.47
CA GLU A 50 -23.94 -2.53 9.02
C GLU A 50 -23.11 -3.21 7.94
N VAL A 51 -21.82 -2.91 7.92
CA VAL A 51 -20.85 -3.51 7.00
C VAL A 51 -19.65 -4.01 7.78
N ASP A 52 -19.00 -5.04 7.24
CA ASP A 52 -17.77 -5.56 7.82
C ASP A 52 -16.69 -4.47 7.86
N ALA A 53 -15.94 -4.40 8.96
CA ALA A 53 -14.92 -3.38 9.12
C ALA A 53 -13.85 -3.42 8.04
N ALA A 54 -13.46 -4.61 7.55
CA ALA A 54 -12.51 -4.71 6.46
C ALA A 54 -13.08 -4.11 5.17
N GLN A 55 -14.37 -4.31 4.88
CA GLN A 55 -15.03 -3.68 3.73
C GLN A 55 -15.08 -2.16 3.85
N PHE A 56 -15.34 -1.65 5.05
CA PHE A 56 -15.40 -0.21 5.31
C PHE A 56 -14.03 0.47 5.14
N TYR A 57 -12.96 -0.13 5.67
CA TYR A 57 -11.63 0.49 5.69
C TYR A 57 -10.77 0.20 4.45
N ALA A 58 -11.06 -0.87 3.69
CA ALA A 58 -10.30 -1.26 2.49
C ALA A 58 -10.04 -0.13 1.47
N PRO A 59 -11.05 0.66 1.01
CA PRO A 59 -10.80 1.68 -0.01
C PRO A 59 -9.90 2.82 0.51
N GLY A 60 -10.07 3.24 1.76
CA GLY A 60 -9.21 4.25 2.39
C GLY A 60 -7.76 3.77 2.50
N LEU A 61 -7.57 2.52 2.93
CA LEU A 61 -6.26 1.89 3.00
C LEU A 61 -5.63 1.70 1.62
N ALA A 62 -6.40 1.42 0.57
CA ALA A 62 -5.90 1.33 -0.80
C ALA A 62 -5.33 2.66 -1.29
N VAL A 63 -6.04 3.78 -1.05
CA VAL A 63 -5.57 5.13 -1.39
C VAL A 63 -4.35 5.51 -0.56
N PHE A 64 -4.38 5.26 0.75
CA PHE A 64 -3.25 5.48 1.64
C PHE A 64 -2.00 4.72 1.17
N THR A 65 -2.16 3.45 0.79
CA THR A 65 -1.10 2.60 0.27
C THR A 65 -0.49 3.17 -1.01
N ALA A 66 -1.33 3.62 -1.96
CA ALA A 66 -0.85 4.21 -3.21
C ALA A 66 -0.06 5.51 -2.97
N ALA A 67 -0.54 6.37 -2.06
CA ALA A 67 0.17 7.59 -1.69
C ALA A 67 1.50 7.27 -0.99
N LEU A 68 1.48 6.37 -0.01
CA LEU A 68 2.67 5.91 0.72
C LEU A 68 3.71 5.33 -0.24
N ALA A 69 3.32 4.44 -1.14
CA ALA A 69 4.19 3.85 -2.15
C ALA A 69 4.89 4.92 -3.00
N THR A 70 4.19 6.00 -3.33
CA THR A 70 4.73 7.07 -4.17
C THR A 70 5.75 7.90 -3.40
N TYR A 71 5.41 8.38 -2.21
CA TYR A 71 6.28 9.28 -1.44
C TYR A 71 7.46 8.55 -0.79
N THR A 72 7.25 7.35 -0.26
CA THR A 72 8.32 6.56 0.37
C THR A 72 9.35 6.08 -0.64
N ASN A 73 8.92 5.65 -1.84
CA ASN A 73 9.89 5.25 -2.88
C ASN A 73 10.78 6.41 -3.33
N ILE A 74 10.26 7.64 -3.40
CA ILE A 74 11.10 8.83 -3.69
C ILE A 74 12.16 8.99 -2.61
N GLY A 75 11.77 9.01 -1.33
CA GLY A 75 12.71 9.16 -0.22
C GLY A 75 13.80 8.09 -0.20
N ILE A 76 13.42 6.82 -0.37
CA ILE A 76 14.36 5.69 -0.41
C ILE A 76 15.29 5.82 -1.62
N SER A 77 14.76 6.10 -2.81
CA SER A 77 15.56 6.16 -4.03
C SER A 77 16.56 7.33 -4.00
N THR A 78 16.15 8.48 -3.45
CA THR A 78 17.05 9.62 -3.25
C THR A 78 18.15 9.32 -2.24
N ALA A 79 17.84 8.62 -1.15
CA ALA A 79 18.85 8.22 -0.18
C ALA A 79 19.86 7.24 -0.78
N ILE A 80 19.39 6.21 -1.50
CA ILE A 80 20.26 5.25 -2.20
C ILE A 80 21.16 5.97 -3.22
N ALA A 81 20.59 6.83 -4.07
CA ALA A 81 21.34 7.56 -5.09
C ALA A 81 22.35 8.59 -4.53
N ARG A 82 22.21 8.99 -3.25
CA ARG A 82 23.18 9.84 -2.56
C ARG A 82 24.37 9.04 -2.02
N ASP A 83 24.12 7.80 -1.62
CA ASP A 83 25.12 6.92 -1.02
C ASP A 83 25.94 6.16 -2.09
N GLU A 84 25.50 6.18 -3.35
CA GLU A 84 26.23 5.76 -4.57
C GLU A 84 27.14 6.86 -5.11
#